data_AF-A0AAV0R6B3-F1
#
_entry.id   AF-A0AAV0R6B3-F1
#
_cell.length_a   1.000
_cell.length_b   1.000
_cell.length_c   1.000
_cell.angle_alpha   90.00
_cell.angle_beta   90.00
_cell.angle_gamma   90.00
#
_symmetry.space_group_name_H-M   'P 1'
#
loop_
_entity.id
_entity.type
_entity.pdbx_description
1 polymer ?
#
loop_
_entity_poly.entity_id
_entity_poly.type
_entity_poly.pdbx_seq_one_letter_code
_entity_poly.pdbx_strand_id
1 'polypeptide(L)'
;SLSPHCRRVVPLPSHPFSPIPPSLSPRSNLGQGPVHPSPDPPPPSGFSKNKMGLSFTKLFSRLFAKKEMRILMVGLDAAGKTTILYKLKLGEIVTTIPTIVWDVGGQDKIRPLWRHYFQNTQGLIFVVDSNDRDRVVEARDELHRMLNEDELRDAVLLVFANKQDLPNAMNAAEITDKLGLHSLRQRHWYIQSTCATSGEGLYEGLDWLSNNIANKA
;
A
#
# COMPACT_ATOMS: atom_id res chain seq x y z
N SER A 1 56.07 22.17 1.73
CA SER A 1 55.75 23.57 1.40
C SER A 1 54.36 23.86 1.92
N LEU A 2 54.30 24.40 3.14
CA LEU A 2 53.09 24.81 3.84
C LEU A 2 52.82 26.28 3.50
N SER A 3 51.55 26.62 3.25
CA SER A 3 51.07 28.01 3.32
C SER A 3 49.72 28.01 4.00
N PRO A 4 49.64 28.54 5.24
CA PRO A 4 48.40 28.92 5.88
C PRO A 4 48.30 30.45 6.00
N HIS A 5 47.19 31.01 5.54
CA HIS A 5 46.68 32.32 5.96
C HIS A 5 45.15 32.20 6.11
N CYS A 6 44.42 32.87 6.98
CA CYS A 6 44.59 33.45 8.32
C CYS A 6 43.26 34.22 8.57
N ARG A 7 42.52 33.87 9.63
CA ARG A 7 41.47 34.67 10.32
C ARG A 7 40.16 34.94 9.53
N ARG A 8 38.96 34.98 10.14
CA ARG A 8 38.58 35.53 11.45
C ARG A 8 37.46 34.75 12.15
N VAL A 9 37.66 34.61 13.46
CA VAL A 9 36.68 34.37 14.51
C VAL A 9 35.91 35.66 14.77
N VAL A 10 34.59 35.58 14.98
CA VAL A 10 33.79 36.63 15.62
C VAL A 10 32.95 35.97 16.74
N PRO A 11 33.14 36.34 18.02
CA PRO A 11 32.28 35.90 19.11
C PRO A 11 31.15 36.90 19.42
N LEU A 12 30.15 36.37 20.14
CA LEU A 12 28.89 36.93 20.70
C LEU A 12 28.89 38.39 21.19
N PRO A 13 27.67 38.92 21.44
CA PRO A 13 27.42 39.29 22.83
C PRO A 13 26.13 38.71 23.41
N SER A 14 26.21 38.61 24.73
CA SER A 14 25.38 37.96 25.71
C SER A 14 24.55 38.96 26.53
N HIS A 15 23.46 38.46 27.13
CA HIS A 15 22.77 38.94 28.35
C HIS A 15 21.73 40.08 28.19
N PRO A 16 20.77 40.26 29.14
CA PRO A 16 20.68 39.65 30.47
C PRO A 16 19.31 39.06 30.90
N PHE A 17 19.41 38.42 32.06
CA PHE A 17 18.46 37.74 32.93
C PHE A 17 17.42 38.64 33.63
N SER A 18 16.33 37.96 34.06
CA SER A 18 15.57 38.13 35.33
C SER A 18 14.47 39.22 35.41
N PRO A 19 13.50 39.16 36.36
CA PRO A 19 13.33 38.19 37.46
C PRO A 19 11.90 37.58 37.63
N ILE A 20 11.87 36.44 38.33
CA ILE A 20 10.72 35.95 39.13
C ILE A 20 10.74 36.68 40.48
N PRO A 21 9.58 37.06 41.04
CA PRO A 21 9.45 37.24 42.50
C PRO A 21 8.16 36.56 43.04
N PRO A 22 7.95 36.46 44.38
CA PRO A 22 8.05 35.17 45.06
C PRO A 22 6.82 34.83 45.94
N SER A 23 6.85 33.60 46.46
CA SER A 23 6.36 33.12 47.77
C SER A 23 5.14 33.79 48.44
N LEU A 24 4.20 32.98 48.95
CA LEU A 24 4.09 32.69 50.39
C LEU A 24 2.94 31.70 50.69
N SER A 25 3.25 30.84 51.64
CA SER A 25 2.55 29.69 52.23
C SER A 25 1.46 30.12 53.24
N PRO A 26 1.09 29.30 54.25
CA PRO A 26 0.36 28.05 54.24
C PRO A 26 -0.97 28.17 55.03
N ARG A 27 -1.96 27.30 54.79
CA ARG A 27 -2.99 27.02 55.82
C ARG A 27 -3.34 25.54 55.90
N SER A 28 -3.31 25.11 57.16
CA SER A 28 -3.51 23.81 57.75
C SER A 28 -4.97 23.37 57.82
N ASN A 29 -5.13 22.04 57.82
CA ASN A 29 -6.10 21.26 58.59
C ASN A 29 -7.60 21.42 58.31
N LEU A 30 -8.24 20.34 57.82
CA LEU A 30 -9.19 19.50 58.59
C LEU A 30 -10.01 18.61 57.65
N GLY A 31 -10.26 17.37 58.10
CA GLY A 31 -11.55 16.72 57.82
C GLY A 31 -11.52 15.58 56.81
N GLN A 32 -11.58 14.36 57.36
CA GLN A 32 -11.74 13.08 56.68
C GLN A 32 -13.11 12.91 56.02
N GLY A 33 -13.14 12.13 54.94
CA GLY A 33 -14.31 11.39 54.46
C GLY A 33 -13.91 10.54 53.24
N PRO A 34 -14.19 9.22 53.21
CA PRO A 34 -13.92 8.41 52.02
C PRO A 34 -14.94 8.76 50.94
N VAL A 35 -14.49 9.40 49.86
CA VAL A 35 -15.31 9.63 48.67
C VAL A 35 -15.41 8.31 47.92
N HIS A 36 -16.56 7.64 48.01
CA HIS A 36 -16.93 6.56 47.11
C HIS A 36 -16.83 7.06 45.65
N PRO A 37 -16.21 6.32 44.73
CA PRO A 37 -16.27 6.68 43.31
C PRO A 37 -17.74 6.56 42.86
N SER A 38 -18.24 7.66 42.29
CA SER A 38 -19.51 7.65 41.57
C SER A 38 -19.39 6.68 40.38
N PRO A 39 -20.42 5.89 40.05
CA PRO A 39 -20.38 5.05 38.86
C PRO A 39 -20.28 5.95 37.61
N ASP A 40 -19.34 5.62 36.72
CA ASP A 40 -19.18 6.30 35.44
C ASP A 40 -20.51 6.33 34.66
N PRO A 41 -20.82 7.42 33.94
CA PRO A 41 -21.99 7.46 33.07
C PRO A 41 -21.85 6.40 31.96
N PRO A 42 -22.95 5.71 31.58
CA PRO A 42 -22.90 4.77 30.47
C PRO A 42 -22.47 5.51 29.18
N PRO A 43 -21.69 4.86 28.30
CA PRO A 43 -21.25 5.49 27.06
C PRO A 43 -22.46 5.87 26.19
N PRO A 44 -22.40 6.99 25.44
CA PRO A 44 -23.50 7.42 24.61
C PRO A 44 -23.87 6.35 23.58
N SER A 45 -25.11 5.88 23.68
CA SER A 45 -25.78 5.02 22.71
C SER A 45 -25.98 5.80 21.41
N GLY A 46 -24.99 5.73 20.52
CA GLY A 46 -25.07 6.49 19.28
C GLY A 46 -23.83 6.46 18.42
N PHE A 47 -23.17 5.32 18.27
CA PHE A 47 -22.27 5.11 17.13
C PHE A 47 -22.78 3.93 16.33
N SER A 48 -23.37 4.25 15.18
CA SER A 48 -23.80 3.28 14.16
C SER A 48 -22.58 2.53 13.63
N LYS A 49 -22.18 1.47 14.33
CA LYS A 49 -21.32 0.41 13.79
C LYS A 49 -22.17 -0.44 12.84
N ASN A 50 -22.57 0.06 11.67
CA ASN A 50 -23.32 -0.77 10.70
C ASN A 50 -23.27 -0.28 9.24
N LYS A 51 -22.10 0.17 8.76
CA LYS A 51 -21.86 0.26 7.30
C LYS A 51 -20.62 -0.48 6.81
N MET A 52 -19.65 -0.72 7.68
CA MET A 52 -18.43 -1.44 7.33
C MET A 52 -18.67 -2.96 7.20
N GLY A 53 -19.32 -3.61 8.18
CA GLY A 53 -19.46 -5.08 8.21
C GLY A 53 -20.32 -5.74 7.12
N LEU A 54 -21.16 -4.98 6.40
CA LEU A 54 -22.09 -5.49 5.39
C LEU A 54 -21.52 -5.51 3.96
N SER A 55 -20.46 -4.75 3.68
CA SER A 55 -19.79 -4.77 2.38
C SER A 55 -18.68 -5.82 2.34
N PHE A 56 -17.95 -6.00 3.46
CA PHE A 56 -16.89 -7.00 3.59
C PHE A 56 -17.40 -8.44 3.46
N THR A 57 -18.53 -8.76 4.08
CA THR A 57 -19.15 -10.09 3.99
C THR A 57 -19.59 -10.45 2.56
N LYS A 58 -19.94 -9.47 1.71
CA LYS A 58 -20.38 -9.71 0.33
C LYS A 58 -19.22 -9.99 -0.63
N LEU A 59 -18.11 -9.28 -0.50
CA LEU A 59 -16.90 -9.59 -1.29
C LEU A 59 -16.30 -10.93 -0.83
N PHE A 60 -16.21 -11.14 0.49
CA PHE A 60 -15.69 -12.37 1.07
C PHE A 60 -16.56 -13.57 0.69
N SER A 61 -17.89 -13.51 0.84
CA SER A 61 -18.76 -14.62 0.44
C SER A 61 -18.72 -14.92 -1.06
N ARG A 62 -18.48 -13.94 -1.94
CA ARG A 62 -18.35 -14.17 -3.39
C ARG A 62 -16.99 -14.73 -3.79
N LEU A 63 -15.92 -14.27 -3.15
CA LEU A 63 -14.58 -14.85 -3.26
C LEU A 63 -14.54 -16.28 -2.70
N PHE A 64 -15.27 -16.54 -1.61
CA PHE A 64 -15.33 -17.86 -0.96
C PHE A 64 -16.31 -18.83 -1.62
N ALA A 65 -17.35 -18.35 -2.33
CA ALA A 65 -18.37 -19.22 -2.92
C ALA A 65 -18.05 -19.71 -4.34
N LYS A 66 -16.96 -19.26 -4.98
CA LYS A 66 -16.58 -19.68 -6.34
C LYS A 66 -15.13 -20.15 -6.35
N LYS A 67 -14.93 -21.35 -6.95
CA LYS A 67 -13.73 -21.91 -7.62
C LYS A 67 -12.38 -21.32 -7.18
N GLU A 68 -11.43 -22.17 -6.74
CA GLU A 68 -10.05 -21.78 -6.48
C GLU A 68 -9.48 -20.85 -7.58
N MET A 69 -9.25 -19.58 -7.24
CA MET A 69 -8.72 -18.58 -8.18
C MET A 69 -7.21 -18.55 -8.10
N ARG A 70 -6.54 -18.53 -9.27
CA ARG A 70 -5.09 -18.36 -9.35
C ARG A 70 -4.77 -16.94 -9.79
N ILE A 71 -4.15 -16.16 -8.90
CA ILE A 71 -3.77 -14.77 -9.14
C ILE A 71 -2.27 -14.64 -9.01
N LEU A 72 -1.60 -14.18 -10.06
CA LEU A 72 -0.16 -13.92 -10.07
C LEU A 72 0.10 -12.45 -9.74
N MET A 73 0.99 -12.13 -8.80
CA MET A 73 1.42 -10.74 -8.56
C MET A 73 2.91 -10.53 -8.83
N VAL A 74 3.20 -9.60 -9.73
CA VAL A 74 4.53 -9.34 -10.29
C VAL A 74 4.79 -7.84 -10.44
N GLY A 75 6.01 -7.49 -10.84
CA GLY A 75 6.49 -6.12 -10.93
C GLY A 75 7.97 -6.07 -10.60
N LEU A 76 8.63 -4.95 -10.92
CA LEU A 76 10.05 -4.75 -10.65
C LEU A 76 10.37 -4.87 -9.14
N ASP A 77 11.65 -5.05 -8.82
CA ASP A 77 12.14 -4.97 -7.44
C ASP A 77 11.78 -3.63 -6.82
N ALA A 78 11.60 -3.64 -5.50
CA ALA A 78 11.19 -2.47 -4.72
C ALA A 78 9.83 -1.84 -5.08
N ALA A 79 9.05 -2.39 -6.04
CA ALA A 79 7.73 -1.87 -6.39
C ALA A 79 6.69 -1.92 -5.25
N GLY A 80 6.95 -2.70 -4.18
CA GLY A 80 6.09 -2.80 -3.00
C GLY A 80 5.22 -4.06 -2.95
N LYS A 81 5.50 -5.03 -3.82
CA LYS A 81 4.90 -6.38 -3.86
C LYS A 81 4.79 -7.04 -2.48
N THR A 82 5.92 -7.23 -1.82
CA THR A 82 6.01 -7.83 -0.49
C THR A 82 5.23 -7.02 0.55
N THR A 83 5.29 -5.69 0.49
CA THR A 83 4.52 -4.81 1.38
C THR A 83 3.02 -5.02 1.22
N ILE A 84 2.52 -5.11 -0.02
CA ILE A 84 1.11 -5.43 -0.30
C ILE A 84 0.76 -6.79 0.31
N LEU A 85 1.58 -7.83 0.10
CA LEU A 85 1.34 -9.15 0.68
C LEU A 85 1.25 -9.11 2.21
N TYR A 86 2.18 -8.43 2.87
CA TYR A 86 2.15 -8.28 4.33
C TYR A 86 0.91 -7.53 4.79
N LYS A 87 0.51 -6.48 4.08
CA LYS A 87 -0.69 -5.70 4.41
C LYS A 87 -1.95 -6.56 4.31
N LEU A 88 -2.05 -7.39 3.28
CA LEU A 88 -3.16 -8.34 3.11
C LEU A 88 -3.12 -9.46 4.18
N LYS A 89 -1.92 -9.94 4.55
CA LYS A 89 -1.73 -10.98 5.58
C LYS A 89 -2.10 -10.52 6.98
N LEU A 90 -1.73 -9.30 7.34
CA LEU A 90 -1.96 -8.73 8.68
C LEU A 90 -3.38 -8.18 8.86
N GLY A 91 -4.13 -7.97 7.77
CA GLY A 91 -5.50 -7.45 7.77
C GLY A 91 -6.61 -8.50 7.55
N GLU A 92 -6.32 -9.79 7.66
CA GLU A 92 -7.26 -10.91 7.36
C GLU A 92 -7.85 -10.92 5.93
N ILE A 93 -7.05 -10.58 4.90
CA ILE A 93 -7.44 -10.76 3.47
C ILE A 93 -6.85 -12.08 2.88
N VAL A 94 -6.15 -12.89 3.68
CA VAL A 94 -5.27 -13.97 3.17
C VAL A 94 -5.81 -15.40 3.35
N THR A 95 -7.00 -15.62 3.90
CA THR A 95 -7.46 -17.01 4.07
C THR A 95 -7.85 -17.72 2.77
N THR A 96 -7.99 -17.04 1.62
CA THR A 96 -8.40 -17.68 0.34
C THR A 96 -7.89 -16.98 -0.94
N ILE A 97 -6.65 -16.52 -1.00
CA ILE A 97 -6.02 -16.20 -2.31
C ILE A 97 -5.00 -17.31 -2.63
N PRO A 98 -5.42 -18.42 -3.29
CA PRO A 98 -4.67 -19.66 -3.34
C PRO A 98 -3.24 -19.61 -3.85
N THR A 99 -2.80 -18.59 -4.60
CA THR A 99 -1.41 -18.64 -5.13
C THR A 99 -0.88 -17.28 -5.59
N ILE A 100 -0.72 -16.31 -4.69
CA ILE A 100 0.09 -15.14 -5.06
C ILE A 100 1.57 -15.55 -4.99
N VAL A 101 2.18 -15.74 -6.16
CA VAL A 101 3.60 -16.07 -6.31
C VAL A 101 4.36 -14.78 -6.43
N TRP A 102 5.37 -14.60 -5.57
CA TRP A 102 6.03 -13.32 -5.40
C TRP A 102 7.52 -13.40 -5.63
N ASP A 103 7.93 -12.38 -6.36
CA ASP A 103 9.24 -11.81 -6.42
C ASP A 103 10.16 -12.36 -7.50
N VAL A 104 10.05 -11.70 -8.66
CA VAL A 104 11.04 -11.89 -9.71
C VAL A 104 11.36 -10.59 -10.46
N GLY A 105 11.13 -9.43 -9.85
CA GLY A 105 11.60 -8.18 -10.43
C GLY A 105 13.10 -8.04 -10.22
N GLY A 106 13.89 -7.90 -11.28
CA GLY A 106 15.24 -7.31 -11.23
C GLY A 106 16.45 -8.23 -11.43
N GLN A 107 16.33 -9.56 -11.29
CA GLN A 107 17.43 -10.48 -11.65
C GLN A 107 17.04 -11.34 -12.84
N ASP A 108 17.70 -11.11 -13.98
CA ASP A 108 17.55 -11.88 -15.24
C ASP A 108 17.61 -13.41 -15.05
N LYS A 109 18.23 -13.87 -13.96
CA LYS A 109 18.54 -15.28 -13.69
C LYS A 109 17.35 -16.18 -13.34
N ILE A 110 16.19 -15.63 -12.97
CA ILE A 110 15.04 -16.44 -12.48
C ILE A 110 13.77 -16.34 -13.34
N ARG A 111 13.81 -15.62 -14.46
CA ARG A 111 12.69 -15.48 -15.41
C ARG A 111 12.18 -16.81 -16.03
N PRO A 112 13.01 -17.83 -16.31
CA PRO A 112 12.50 -19.11 -16.85
C PRO A 112 11.52 -19.84 -15.93
N LEU A 113 11.59 -19.60 -14.62
CA LEU A 113 10.71 -20.24 -13.64
C LEU A 113 9.28 -19.67 -13.67
N TRP A 114 9.04 -18.54 -14.34
CA TRP A 114 7.73 -17.89 -14.39
C TRP A 114 6.68 -18.72 -15.09
N ARG A 115 7.10 -19.46 -16.13
CA ARG A 115 6.20 -20.25 -16.96
C ARG A 115 5.42 -21.30 -16.17
N HIS A 116 6.02 -21.82 -15.10
CA HIS A 116 5.33 -22.76 -14.20
C HIS A 116 4.17 -22.11 -13.43
N TYR A 117 4.19 -20.79 -13.26
CA TYR A 117 3.14 -20.06 -12.55
C TYR A 117 2.08 -19.48 -13.47
N PHE A 118 2.35 -19.35 -14.78
CA PHE A 118 1.38 -18.79 -15.73
C PHE A 118 0.18 -19.72 -15.96
N GLN A 119 0.41 -21.03 -15.95
CA GLN A 119 -0.65 -22.01 -16.16
C GLN A 119 -1.82 -21.79 -15.20
N ASN A 120 -3.02 -21.73 -15.77
CA ASN A 120 -4.28 -21.50 -15.06
C ASN A 120 -4.39 -20.17 -14.31
N THR A 121 -3.52 -19.19 -14.58
CA THR A 121 -3.62 -17.85 -13.98
C THR A 121 -4.83 -17.11 -14.55
N GLN A 122 -5.76 -16.76 -13.67
CA GLN A 122 -7.01 -16.06 -14.02
C GLN A 122 -6.87 -14.54 -13.89
N GLY A 123 -6.02 -14.10 -12.96
CA GLY A 123 -5.73 -12.69 -12.71
C GLY A 123 -4.24 -12.42 -12.62
N LEU A 124 -3.80 -11.31 -13.21
CA LEU A 124 -2.45 -10.80 -13.14
C LEU A 124 -2.49 -9.44 -12.43
N ILE A 125 -1.79 -9.32 -11.32
CA ILE A 125 -1.57 -8.05 -10.63
C ILE A 125 -0.16 -7.57 -10.95
N PHE A 126 -0.03 -6.41 -11.58
CA PHE A 126 1.24 -5.79 -11.92
C PHE A 126 1.48 -4.55 -11.05
N VAL A 127 2.49 -4.60 -10.19
CA VAL A 127 2.79 -3.52 -9.24
C VAL A 127 3.88 -2.62 -9.82
N VAL A 128 3.62 -1.32 -9.85
CA VAL A 128 4.54 -0.30 -10.34
C VAL A 128 4.88 0.67 -9.21
N ASP A 129 6.18 0.95 -9.04
CA ASP A 129 6.62 2.07 -8.22
C ASP A 129 6.32 3.38 -8.95
N SER A 130 5.34 4.14 -8.46
CA SER A 130 4.95 5.39 -9.08
C SER A 130 6.01 6.48 -8.95
N ASN A 131 6.93 6.37 -7.98
CA ASN A 131 7.98 7.36 -7.74
C ASN A 131 9.27 7.03 -8.51
N ASP A 132 9.38 5.83 -9.08
CA ASP A 132 10.51 5.40 -9.90
C ASP A 132 10.26 5.73 -11.39
N ARG A 133 10.52 7.00 -11.72
CA ARG A 133 10.30 7.52 -13.08
C ARG A 133 11.30 6.96 -14.10
N ASP A 134 12.46 6.49 -13.65
CA ASP A 134 13.55 6.01 -14.51
C ASP A 134 13.29 4.58 -14.98
N ARG A 135 12.77 3.71 -14.11
CA ARG A 135 12.53 2.29 -14.44
C ARG A 135 11.13 1.97 -14.94
N VAL A 136 10.24 2.96 -15.08
CA VAL A 136 8.89 2.72 -15.63
C VAL A 136 8.89 2.16 -17.06
N VAL A 137 9.91 2.50 -17.85
CA VAL A 137 10.10 1.95 -19.21
C VAL A 137 10.48 0.47 -19.15
N GLU A 138 11.36 0.10 -18.22
CA GLU A 138 11.68 -1.30 -17.95
C GLU A 138 10.43 -2.06 -17.48
N ALA A 139 9.64 -1.46 -16.58
CA ALA A 139 8.39 -2.05 -16.11
C ALA A 139 7.38 -2.29 -17.25
N ARG A 140 7.28 -1.35 -18.20
CA ARG A 140 6.50 -1.55 -19.43
C ARG A 140 6.99 -2.75 -20.21
N ASP A 141 8.29 -2.83 -20.49
CA ASP A 141 8.85 -3.89 -21.33
C ASP A 141 8.67 -5.28 -20.67
N GLU A 142 8.81 -5.37 -19.35
CA GLU A 142 8.50 -6.59 -18.59
C GLU A 142 7.01 -6.94 -18.65
N LEU A 143 6.12 -5.96 -18.43
CA LEU A 143 4.67 -6.18 -18.52
C LEU A 143 4.31 -6.75 -19.90
N HIS A 144 4.66 -6.06 -20.97
CA HIS A 144 4.33 -6.47 -22.34
C HIS A 144 4.93 -7.83 -22.69
N ARG A 145 6.14 -8.13 -22.23
CA ARG A 145 6.74 -9.46 -22.40
C ARG A 145 5.88 -10.55 -21.74
N MET A 146 5.41 -10.32 -20.52
CA MET A 146 4.52 -11.28 -19.84
C MET A 146 3.16 -11.40 -20.54
N LEU A 147 2.57 -10.28 -20.99
CA LEU A 147 1.26 -10.32 -21.64
C LEU A 147 1.28 -11.05 -22.99
N ASN A 148 2.46 -11.20 -23.60
CA ASN A 148 2.69 -11.96 -24.84
C ASN A 148 2.78 -13.48 -24.64
N GLU A 149 2.83 -13.99 -23.40
CA GLU A 149 2.83 -15.43 -23.14
C GLU A 149 1.40 -15.99 -23.27
N ASP A 150 1.25 -17.08 -24.03
CA ASP A 150 -0.04 -17.67 -24.38
C ASP A 150 -0.86 -18.07 -23.14
N GLU A 151 -0.19 -18.55 -22.09
CA GLU A 151 -0.81 -18.95 -20.83
C GLU A 151 -1.44 -17.77 -20.07
N LEU A 152 -1.04 -16.53 -20.36
CA LEU A 152 -1.58 -15.32 -19.75
C LEU A 152 -2.56 -14.57 -20.65
N ARG A 153 -2.85 -15.09 -21.86
CA ARG A 153 -3.71 -14.40 -22.85
C ARG A 153 -5.05 -13.96 -22.27
N ASP A 154 -5.68 -14.86 -21.50
CA ASP A 154 -7.04 -14.69 -21.00
C ASP A 154 -7.10 -14.10 -19.58
N ALA A 155 -5.94 -13.86 -18.94
CA ALA A 155 -5.85 -13.32 -17.59
C ALA A 155 -6.32 -11.85 -17.52
N VAL A 156 -7.10 -11.53 -16.49
CA VAL A 156 -7.51 -10.14 -16.19
C VAL A 156 -6.33 -9.38 -15.58
N LEU A 157 -6.01 -8.19 -16.10
CA LEU A 157 -4.89 -7.38 -15.63
C LEU A 157 -5.35 -6.31 -14.63
N LEU A 158 -4.79 -6.31 -13.43
CA LEU A 158 -4.87 -5.20 -12.48
C LEU A 158 -3.48 -4.57 -12.36
N VAL A 159 -3.37 -3.27 -12.59
CA VAL A 159 -2.15 -2.50 -12.34
C VAL A 159 -2.29 -1.74 -11.03
N PHE A 160 -1.37 -1.96 -10.09
CA PHE A 160 -1.25 -1.11 -8.92
C PHE A 160 -0.20 -0.02 -9.18
N ALA A 161 -0.67 1.21 -9.32
CA ALA A 161 0.16 2.41 -9.26
C ALA A 161 0.49 2.69 -7.80
N ASN A 162 1.54 2.07 -7.28
CA ASN A 162 1.85 2.03 -5.85
C ASN A 162 2.80 3.17 -5.45
N LYS A 163 2.84 3.49 -4.15
CA LYS A 163 3.62 4.58 -3.54
C LYS A 163 3.10 5.98 -3.89
N GLN A 164 1.78 6.13 -4.01
CA GLN A 164 1.13 7.41 -4.27
C GLN A 164 1.28 8.42 -3.12
N ASP A 165 1.76 7.99 -1.95
CA ASP A 165 2.13 8.83 -0.81
C ASP A 165 3.39 9.67 -1.04
N LEU A 166 4.20 9.36 -2.07
CA LEU A 166 5.45 10.06 -2.34
C LEU A 166 5.24 11.31 -3.21
N PRO A 167 5.99 12.41 -2.95
CA PRO A 167 5.72 13.72 -3.54
C PRO A 167 5.93 13.81 -5.07
N ASN A 168 6.70 12.89 -5.67
CA ASN A 168 6.97 12.85 -7.10
C ASN A 168 6.30 11.66 -7.81
N ALA A 169 5.35 11.00 -7.15
CA ALA A 169 4.65 9.85 -7.70
C ALA A 169 3.90 10.23 -8.99
N MET A 170 4.12 9.43 -10.04
CA MET A 170 3.32 9.45 -11.25
C MET A 170 1.88 9.07 -10.90
N ASN A 171 0.91 9.86 -11.32
CA ASN A 171 -0.49 9.50 -11.13
C ASN A 171 -0.89 8.33 -12.04
N ALA A 172 -2.09 7.78 -11.82
CA ALA A 172 -2.58 6.64 -12.61
C ALA A 172 -2.66 6.94 -14.12
N ALA A 173 -3.00 8.16 -14.53
CA ALA A 173 -3.06 8.52 -15.95
C ALA A 173 -1.66 8.49 -16.59
N GLU A 174 -0.66 9.09 -15.93
CA GLU A 174 0.73 9.07 -16.40
C GLU A 174 1.27 7.64 -16.51
N ILE A 175 0.99 6.77 -15.53
CA ILE A 175 1.41 5.36 -15.58
C ILE A 175 0.67 4.62 -16.71
N THR A 176 -0.61 4.89 -16.93
CA THR A 176 -1.39 4.30 -18.02
C THR A 176 -0.73 4.57 -19.37
N ASP A 177 -0.31 5.82 -19.58
CA ASP A 177 0.35 6.24 -20.82
C ASP A 177 1.75 5.61 -20.94
N LYS A 178 2.57 5.64 -19.89
CA LYS A 178 3.93 5.09 -19.92
C LYS A 178 3.99 3.58 -20.08
N LEU A 179 3.03 2.85 -19.50
CA LEU A 179 2.90 1.40 -19.71
C LEU A 179 2.21 1.06 -21.04
N GLY A 180 1.64 2.03 -21.74
CA GLY A 180 0.94 1.81 -23.00
C GLY A 180 -0.32 0.96 -22.84
N LEU A 181 -1.05 1.09 -21.73
CA LEU A 181 -2.21 0.23 -21.43
C LEU A 181 -3.35 0.42 -22.45
N HIS A 182 -3.46 1.59 -23.06
CA HIS A 182 -4.42 1.88 -24.14
C HIS A 182 -4.28 0.95 -25.36
N SER A 183 -3.09 0.36 -25.56
CA SER A 183 -2.85 -0.60 -26.65
C SER A 183 -3.47 -1.99 -26.39
N LEU A 184 -3.81 -2.31 -25.14
CA LEU A 184 -4.30 -3.62 -24.70
C LEU A 184 -5.80 -3.82 -24.99
N ARG A 185 -6.23 -3.58 -26.23
CA ARG A 185 -7.66 -3.52 -26.63
C ARG A 185 -8.45 -4.81 -26.39
N GLN A 186 -7.79 -5.96 -26.40
CA GLN A 186 -8.43 -7.28 -26.26
C GLN A 186 -8.31 -7.85 -24.84
N ARG A 187 -7.73 -7.10 -23.89
CA ARG A 187 -7.55 -7.54 -22.51
C ARG A 187 -8.35 -6.65 -21.58
N HIS A 188 -9.06 -7.27 -20.63
CA HIS A 188 -9.68 -6.55 -19.54
C HIS A 188 -8.59 -6.09 -18.57
N TRP A 189 -8.48 -4.78 -18.40
CA TRP A 189 -7.51 -4.19 -17.49
C TRP A 189 -8.11 -3.05 -16.66
N TYR A 190 -7.50 -2.81 -15.51
CA TYR A 190 -7.78 -1.65 -14.66
C TYR A 190 -6.50 -1.21 -13.97
N ILE A 191 -6.41 0.08 -13.66
CA ILE A 191 -5.33 0.67 -12.89
C ILE A 191 -5.90 1.30 -11.63
N GLN A 192 -5.23 1.04 -10.51
CA GLN A 192 -5.63 1.52 -9.20
C GLN A 192 -4.44 2.22 -8.52
N SER A 193 -4.63 3.49 -8.19
CA SER A 193 -3.73 4.23 -7.30
C SER A 193 -3.71 3.58 -5.93
N THR A 194 -2.51 3.34 -5.38
CA THR A 194 -2.33 2.62 -4.12
C THR A 194 -1.20 3.16 -3.26
N CYS A 195 -1.33 2.94 -1.96
CA CYS A 195 -0.26 3.08 -0.99
C CYS A 195 -0.20 1.79 -0.15
N ALA A 196 0.77 0.92 -0.45
CA ALA A 196 0.88 -0.38 0.21
C ALA A 196 1.08 -0.30 1.74
N THR A 197 1.72 0.77 2.24
CA THR A 197 1.99 0.97 3.66
C THR A 197 0.73 1.36 4.43
N SER A 198 -0.09 2.28 3.90
CA SER A 198 -1.38 2.65 4.49
C SER A 198 -2.44 1.60 4.24
N GLY A 199 -2.42 0.95 3.08
CA GLY A 199 -3.42 0.00 2.58
C GLY A 199 -4.45 0.63 1.63
N GLU A 200 -4.37 1.93 1.38
CA GLU A 200 -5.30 2.65 0.51
C GLU A 200 -5.25 2.13 -0.93
N GLY A 201 -6.44 1.98 -1.54
CA GLY A 201 -6.63 1.51 -2.91
C GLY A 201 -6.46 -0.01 -3.09
N LEU A 202 -5.93 -0.75 -2.11
CA LEU A 202 -5.73 -2.19 -2.25
C LEU A 202 -7.06 -2.93 -2.36
N TYR A 203 -8.05 -2.55 -1.54
CA TYR A 203 -9.36 -3.20 -1.52
C TYR A 203 -10.12 -2.96 -2.82
N GLU A 204 -10.15 -1.71 -3.29
CA GLU A 204 -10.84 -1.29 -4.50
C GLU A 204 -10.31 -2.02 -5.73
N GLY A 205 -8.98 -2.15 -5.84
CA GLY A 205 -8.35 -2.90 -6.93
C GLY A 205 -8.66 -4.40 -6.87
N LEU A 206 -8.61 -5.01 -5.68
CA LEU A 206 -8.90 -6.43 -5.51
C LEU A 206 -10.39 -6.76 -5.70
N ASP A 207 -11.30 -5.89 -5.27
CA ASP A 207 -12.74 -6.01 -5.53
C ASP A 207 -13.03 -5.97 -7.03
N TRP A 208 -12.45 -4.99 -7.73
CA TRP A 208 -12.55 -4.92 -9.19
C TRP A 208 -12.05 -6.20 -9.86
N LEU A 209 -10.86 -6.69 -9.47
CA LEU A 209 -10.26 -7.89 -10.06
C LEU A 209 -11.14 -9.13 -9.83
N SER A 210 -11.61 -9.32 -8.60
CA SER A 210 -12.51 -10.41 -8.22
C SER A 210 -13.77 -10.45 -9.08
N ASN A 211 -14.44 -9.29 -9.20
CA ASN A 211 -15.68 -9.17 -9.98
C ASN A 211 -15.45 -9.48 -11.47
N ASN A 212 -14.28 -9.12 -12.02
CA ASN A 212 -13.97 -9.34 -13.44
C ASN A 212 -13.47 -10.76 -13.74
N ILE A 213 -12.84 -11.45 -12.78
CA ILE A 213 -12.51 -12.88 -12.92
C ILE A 213 -13.79 -13.72 -12.87
N ALA A 214 -14.68 -13.43 -11.92
CA ALA A 214 -15.91 -14.20 -11.70
C ALA A 214 -16.93 -14.12 -12.85
N ASN A 215 -16.82 -13.11 -13.72
CA ASN A 215 -17.65 -12.93 -14.92
C ASN A 215 -17.12 -13.68 -16.15
N LYS A 216 -15.88 -14.18 -16.11
CA LYS A 216 -15.27 -14.99 -17.18
C LYS A 216 -15.43 -16.51 -16.98
N ALA A 217 -15.79 -16.94 -15.77
CA ALA A 217 -15.93 -18.35 -15.38
C ALA A 217 -17.38 -18.83 -15.45
#